data_AF-A0A914AGF3-F1
#
_entry.id   AF-A0A914AGF3-F1
#
_cell.length_a   1.000
_cell.length_b   1.000
_cell.length_c   1.000
_cell.angle_alpha   90.00
_cell.angle_beta   90.00
_cell.angle_gamma   90.00
#
_symmetry.space_group_name_H-M   'P 1'
#
loop_
_entity.id
_entity.type
_entity.pdbx_description
1 polymer ?
#
loop_
_entity_poly.entity_id
_entity_poly.type
_entity_poly.pdbx_seq_one_letter_code
_entity_poly.pdbx_strand_id
1 'polypeptide(L)'
;MAAKETPNATLQKMHRSYLECSICRGTFQEPKALKCLHTFCRGCLQWYCDAKGTTTITCPVCRQNTVLPQTGVNGLQANFFLTSLAGDIKELETKLEYNSERSCPKHKGMIPQFYCETCQKLACRKCLPKDHRKKDHQVIVASLASVKYKQALQQYFVAFKENIKMLEQDLIKVTEAKQELDSHVTGSVRKVWSRAAELIAEVKAKEKQLVAMIRRLEQVERSRLEEQEDKIREMLQPRVQLLAKAKDLANNSEVTDFIFLYPVLRHDLETLSLSFPRVTEQVILPVFQESQDRAVISLGEVVMEGSWKLCRTFDNLGSGQGKFKAARGIAAAEPDEIAVADWFNGQVVIFDTQGQFKDSIAVLASKSYKVDFNLFTL
;
A
#
# COMPACT_ATOMS: atom_id res chain seq x y z
N MET A 1 -10.83 43.94 71.63
CA MET A 1 -11.33 42.55 71.65
C MET A 1 -10.82 41.86 70.39
N ALA A 2 -9.84 40.95 70.50
CA ALA A 2 -9.30 40.22 69.36
C ALA A 2 -10.30 39.14 68.90
N ALA A 3 -10.62 39.13 67.60
CA ALA A 3 -11.46 38.09 67.00
C ALA A 3 -10.76 36.73 67.14
N LYS A 4 -11.43 35.74 67.75
CA LYS A 4 -10.92 34.37 67.85
C LYS A 4 -10.83 33.78 66.44
N GLU A 5 -9.63 33.47 65.98
CA GLU A 5 -9.38 32.80 64.70
C GLU A 5 -10.08 31.43 64.65
N THR A 6 -10.77 31.13 63.55
CA THR A 6 -11.42 29.82 63.34
C THR A 6 -10.39 28.75 62.96
N PRO A 7 -10.58 27.47 63.34
CA PRO A 7 -9.66 26.38 63.00
C PRO A 7 -9.32 26.28 61.49
N ASN A 8 -10.28 26.58 60.61
CA ASN A 8 -10.05 26.62 59.16
C ASN A 8 -9.10 27.76 58.73
N ALA A 9 -9.24 28.95 59.33
CA ALA A 9 -8.35 30.08 59.07
C ALA A 9 -6.91 29.82 59.53
N THR A 10 -6.74 29.08 60.63
CA THR A 10 -5.41 28.67 61.12
C THR A 10 -4.76 27.64 60.18
N LEU A 11 -5.51 26.67 59.65
CA LEU A 11 -5.00 25.69 58.69
C LEU A 11 -4.59 26.34 57.36
N GLN A 12 -5.41 27.25 56.82
CA GLN A 12 -5.06 28.00 55.60
C GLN A 12 -3.79 28.84 55.78
N LYS A 13 -3.58 29.43 56.96
CA LYS A 13 -2.36 30.16 57.29
C LYS A 13 -1.13 29.25 57.33
N MET A 14 -1.26 28.04 57.87
CA MET A 14 -0.18 27.04 57.90
C MET A 14 0.14 26.52 56.49
N HIS A 15 -0.88 26.24 55.67
CA HIS A 15 -0.70 25.83 54.29
C HIS A 15 0.09 26.87 53.49
N ARG A 16 -0.32 28.16 53.56
CA ARG A 16 0.39 29.25 52.87
C ARG A 16 1.82 29.46 53.35
N SER A 17 2.06 29.31 54.65
CA SER A 17 3.37 29.63 55.25
C SER A 17 4.43 28.53 55.02
N TYR A 18 4.01 27.26 54.89
CA TYR A 18 4.94 26.13 54.95
C TYR A 18 4.88 25.18 53.74
N LEU A 19 3.83 25.26 52.92
CA LEU A 19 3.61 24.31 51.81
C LEU A 19 3.61 24.96 50.42
N GLU A 20 3.96 26.24 50.33
CA GLU A 20 4.02 26.96 49.06
C GLU A 20 5.45 27.11 48.54
N CYS A 21 5.60 26.88 47.23
CA CYS A 21 6.84 27.10 46.52
C CYS A 21 7.08 28.59 46.32
N SER A 22 8.24 29.10 46.70
CA SER A 22 8.53 30.54 46.56
C SER A 22 8.75 31.00 45.11
N ILE A 23 8.86 30.07 44.14
CA ILE A 23 8.97 30.39 42.71
C ILE A 23 7.58 30.56 42.09
N CYS A 24 6.71 29.55 42.18
CA CYS A 24 5.38 29.60 41.56
C CYS A 24 4.27 30.11 42.49
N ARG A 25 4.55 30.28 43.79
CA ARG A 25 3.58 30.67 44.84
C ARG A 25 2.36 29.75 44.95
N GLY A 26 2.49 28.51 44.49
CA GLY A 26 1.49 27.46 44.63
C GLY A 26 1.99 26.35 45.53
N THR A 27 1.08 25.44 45.94
CA THR A 27 1.42 24.24 46.69
C THR A 27 2.49 23.43 45.97
N PHE A 28 3.48 22.93 46.71
CA PHE A 28 4.57 22.14 46.13
C PHE A 28 4.07 20.99 45.26
N GLN A 29 4.56 20.94 44.02
CA GLN A 29 4.33 19.84 43.07
C GLN A 29 5.67 19.14 42.83
N GLU A 30 5.74 17.85 43.18
CA GLU A 30 6.97 17.06 43.16
C GLU A 30 8.15 17.82 43.83
N PRO A 31 8.03 18.16 45.13
CA PRO A 31 9.02 18.98 45.81
C PRO A 31 10.41 18.35 45.79
N LYS A 32 11.40 19.11 45.33
CA LYS A 32 12.82 18.74 45.29
C LYS A 32 13.62 19.66 46.20
N ALA A 33 14.43 19.08 47.08
CA ALA A 33 15.29 19.81 48.00
C ALA A 33 16.68 20.05 47.39
N LEU A 34 17.17 21.28 47.53
CA LEU A 34 18.56 21.64 47.22
C LEU A 34 19.49 21.27 48.40
N LYS A 35 20.81 21.36 48.23
CA LYS A 35 21.80 21.11 49.32
C LYS A 35 21.60 22.01 50.54
N CYS A 36 21.02 23.19 50.32
CA CYS A 36 20.67 24.14 51.38
C CYS A 36 19.33 23.84 52.07
N LEU A 37 18.71 22.68 51.77
CA LEU A 37 17.40 22.22 52.26
C LEU A 37 16.19 23.07 51.85
N HIS A 38 16.39 24.19 51.16
CA HIS A 38 15.29 24.88 50.49
C HIS A 38 14.68 23.98 49.41
N THR A 39 13.36 23.92 49.41
CA THR A 39 12.57 23.01 48.58
C THR A 39 11.74 23.80 47.57
N PHE A 40 11.62 23.29 46.35
CA PHE A 40 10.91 23.90 45.24
C PHE A 40 10.23 22.83 44.38
N CYS A 41 9.24 23.19 43.57
CA CYS A 41 8.63 22.23 42.64
C CYS A 41 9.66 21.76 41.60
N ARG A 42 9.62 20.47 41.23
CA ARG A 42 10.50 19.92 40.18
C ARG A 42 10.45 20.74 38.90
N GLY A 43 9.26 21.06 38.40
CA GLY A 43 9.08 21.88 37.20
C GLY A 43 9.62 23.31 37.35
N CYS A 44 9.53 23.91 38.54
CA CYS A 44 10.08 25.23 38.81
C CYS A 44 11.62 25.23 38.76
N LEU A 45 12.25 24.19 39.33
CA LEU A 45 13.70 24.03 39.26
C LEU A 45 14.17 23.68 37.85
N GLN A 46 13.41 22.89 37.10
CA GLN A 46 13.71 22.56 35.71
C GLN A 46 13.74 23.83 34.85
N TRP A 47 12.67 24.64 34.90
CA TRP A 47 12.60 25.93 34.20
C TRP A 47 13.73 26.89 34.64
N TYR A 48 14.00 26.97 35.94
CA TYR A 48 15.04 27.82 36.50
C TYR A 48 16.46 27.39 36.08
N CYS A 49 16.65 26.10 35.78
CA CYS A 49 17.91 25.52 35.30
C CYS A 49 18.09 25.65 33.79
N ASP A 50 17.02 25.39 33.01
CA ASP A 50 17.04 25.43 31.54
C ASP A 50 17.36 26.83 31.00
N ALA A 51 17.07 27.87 31.77
CA ALA A 51 17.48 29.24 31.46
C ALA A 51 19.02 29.46 31.45
N LYS A 52 19.84 28.51 31.93
CA LYS A 52 21.30 28.67 32.06
C LYS A 52 22.15 27.52 31.52
N GLY A 53 21.58 26.36 31.16
CA GLY A 53 22.35 25.23 30.60
C GLY A 53 23.47 24.69 31.51
N THR A 54 23.42 24.98 32.81
CA THR A 54 24.50 24.72 33.77
C THR A 54 24.30 23.40 34.54
N THR A 55 25.40 22.75 34.90
CA THR A 55 25.43 21.56 35.79
C THR A 55 25.23 21.90 37.29
N THR A 56 24.94 23.16 37.59
CA THR A 56 24.75 23.68 38.95
C THR A 56 23.51 24.60 39.01
N ILE A 57 22.79 24.54 40.13
CA ILE A 57 21.65 25.42 40.44
C ILE A 57 21.98 26.29 41.65
N THR A 58 21.83 27.60 41.50
CA THR A 58 21.93 28.57 42.61
C THR A 58 20.57 28.75 43.27
N CYS A 59 20.45 28.44 44.56
CA CYS A 59 19.19 28.56 45.30
C CYS A 59 18.62 29.99 45.22
N PRO A 60 17.35 30.19 44.80
CA PRO A 60 16.73 31.52 44.74
C PRO A 60 16.60 32.24 46.08
N VAL A 61 16.61 31.48 47.20
CA VAL A 61 16.38 32.03 48.54
C VAL A 61 17.70 32.39 49.22
N CYS A 62 18.64 31.45 49.30
CA CYS A 62 19.89 31.64 50.04
C CYS A 62 21.14 31.79 49.17
N ARG A 63 21.00 31.74 47.83
CA ARG A 63 22.08 31.84 46.84
C ARG A 63 23.17 30.76 46.92
N GLN A 64 22.96 29.70 47.70
CA GLN A 64 23.89 28.56 47.77
C GLN A 64 23.79 27.68 46.52
N ASN A 65 24.94 27.24 46.00
CA ASN A 65 25.02 26.40 44.81
C ASN A 65 24.81 24.91 45.13
N THR A 66 23.99 24.25 44.32
CA THR A 66 23.75 22.80 44.36
C THR A 66 24.18 22.21 43.02
N VAL A 67 25.13 21.27 43.08
CA VAL A 67 25.55 20.49 41.92
C VAL A 67 24.45 19.48 41.57
N LEU A 68 24.06 19.43 40.31
CA LEU A 68 23.05 18.50 39.82
C LEU A 68 23.64 17.10 39.55
N PRO A 69 22.92 16.01 39.86
CA PRO A 69 23.26 14.67 39.40
C PRO A 69 23.21 14.57 37.87
N GLN A 70 23.74 13.47 37.32
CA GLN A 70 23.68 13.19 35.87
C GLN A 70 22.25 13.17 35.30
N THR A 71 21.26 12.87 36.13
CA THR A 71 19.83 12.89 35.80
C THR A 71 19.17 14.27 35.98
N GLY A 72 19.97 15.33 36.18
CA GLY A 72 19.51 16.71 36.31
C GLY A 72 18.65 16.94 37.55
N VAL A 73 17.66 17.83 37.45
CA VAL A 73 16.72 18.17 38.53
C VAL A 73 15.94 16.95 39.04
N ASN A 74 15.72 15.95 38.17
CA ASN A 74 15.02 14.72 38.55
C ASN A 74 15.78 13.92 39.61
N GLY A 75 17.12 13.99 39.61
CA GLY A 75 17.99 13.31 40.56
C GLY A 75 18.09 13.97 41.94
N LEU A 76 17.51 15.17 42.13
CA LEU A 76 17.47 15.81 43.43
C LEU A 76 16.56 15.05 44.40
N GLN A 77 16.90 15.09 45.69
CA GLN A 77 16.15 14.43 46.74
C GLN A 77 14.72 15.00 46.80
N ALA A 78 13.73 14.13 46.71
CA ALA A 78 12.34 14.53 46.88
C ALA A 78 12.02 14.75 48.36
N ASN A 79 11.26 15.81 48.66
CA ASN A 79 10.81 16.10 50.01
C ASN A 79 9.40 15.54 50.21
N PHE A 80 9.31 14.22 50.41
CA PHE A 80 8.04 13.51 50.58
C PHE A 80 7.22 14.01 51.78
N PHE A 81 7.87 14.58 52.80
CA PHE A 81 7.20 15.13 53.97
C PHE A 81 6.25 16.28 53.60
N LEU A 82 6.65 17.18 52.69
CA LEU A 82 5.79 18.29 52.26
C LEU A 82 4.58 17.81 51.44
N THR A 83 4.76 16.74 50.64
CA THR A 83 3.66 16.12 49.90
C THR A 83 2.66 15.46 50.85
N SER A 84 3.14 14.69 51.83
CA SER A 84 2.28 14.05 52.83
C SER A 84 1.55 15.08 53.70
N LEU A 85 2.27 16.09 54.21
CA LEU A 85 1.68 17.14 55.05
C LEU A 85 0.63 17.98 54.30
N ALA A 86 0.84 18.25 53.00
CA ALA A 86 -0.17 18.89 52.16
C ALA A 86 -1.42 18.02 51.98
N GLY A 87 -1.24 16.70 51.87
CA GLY A 87 -2.35 15.73 51.86
C GLY A 87 -3.15 15.75 53.17
N ASP A 88 -2.45 15.69 54.30
CA ASP A 88 -3.07 15.67 55.64
C ASP A 88 -3.85 16.96 55.93
N ILE A 89 -3.29 18.13 55.59
CA ILE A 89 -3.98 19.42 55.77
C ILE A 89 -5.23 19.49 54.88
N LYS A 90 -5.14 19.06 53.61
CA LYS A 90 -6.28 19.05 52.69
C LYS A 90 -7.39 18.10 53.15
N GLU A 91 -7.03 16.95 53.72
CA GLU A 91 -7.98 16.03 54.31
C GLU A 91 -8.68 16.64 55.54
N LEU A 92 -7.93 17.35 56.39
CA LEU A 92 -8.49 18.06 57.53
C LEU A 92 -9.42 19.22 57.13
N GLU A 93 -9.05 20.00 56.10
CA GLU A 93 -9.92 21.03 55.51
C GLU A 93 -11.23 20.43 55.00
N THR A 94 -11.16 19.33 54.25
CA THR A 94 -12.33 18.61 53.72
C THR A 94 -13.23 18.07 54.85
N LYS A 95 -12.65 17.52 55.92
CA LYS A 95 -13.40 17.05 57.10
C LYS A 95 -14.08 18.19 57.87
N LEU A 96 -13.46 19.37 57.93
CA LEU A 96 -14.01 20.56 58.57
C LEU A 96 -15.14 21.19 57.74
N GLU A 97 -15.00 21.22 56.41
CA GLU A 97 -16.05 21.67 55.49
C GLU A 97 -17.27 20.73 55.54
N TYR A 98 -17.05 19.42 55.52
CA TYR A 98 -18.10 18.40 55.62
C TYR A 98 -18.96 18.50 56.90
N ASN A 99 -18.38 18.97 58.01
CA ASN A 99 -19.12 19.19 59.25
C ASN A 99 -19.94 20.48 59.25
N SER A 100 -19.59 21.47 58.41
CA SER A 100 -20.33 22.73 58.28
C SER A 100 -21.62 22.57 57.45
N GLU A 101 -21.63 21.66 56.47
CA GLU A 101 -22.78 21.34 55.60
C GLU A 101 -23.92 20.59 56.30
N ARG A 102 -23.65 19.96 57.45
CA ARG A 102 -24.68 19.26 58.26
C ARG A 102 -25.51 20.20 59.14
N SER A 103 -25.29 21.50 59.04
CA SER A 103 -26.02 22.50 59.82
C SER A 103 -27.20 23.07 59.04
N CYS A 104 -28.28 23.42 59.75
CA CYS A 104 -29.47 24.00 59.17
C CYS A 104 -29.14 25.38 58.60
N PRO A 105 -29.40 25.64 57.30
CA PRO A 105 -29.05 26.92 56.67
C PRO A 105 -29.69 28.13 57.35
N LYS A 106 -30.89 27.96 57.93
CA LYS A 106 -31.63 29.02 58.64
C LYS A 106 -31.29 29.12 60.13
N HIS A 107 -30.68 28.10 60.73
CA HIS A 107 -30.49 28.00 62.17
C HIS A 107 -29.08 27.49 62.50
N LYS A 108 -28.15 28.45 62.73
CA LYS A 108 -26.74 28.18 63.01
C LYS A 108 -26.55 27.17 64.15
N GLY A 109 -25.72 26.16 63.92
CA GLY A 109 -25.38 25.12 64.90
C GLY A 109 -26.45 24.04 65.12
N MET A 110 -27.59 24.09 64.43
CA MET A 110 -28.64 23.06 64.53
C MET A 110 -28.50 22.04 63.42
N ILE A 111 -28.59 20.75 63.74
CA ILE A 111 -28.56 19.67 62.74
C ILE A 111 -30.00 19.35 62.31
N PRO A 112 -30.32 19.35 61.00
CA PRO A 112 -31.66 18.99 60.55
C PRO A 112 -31.87 17.47 60.65
N GLN A 113 -32.67 17.06 61.64
CA GLN A 113 -32.96 15.64 61.93
C GLN A 113 -34.26 15.14 61.26
N PHE A 114 -35.00 16.01 60.57
CA PHE A 114 -36.27 15.70 59.94
C PHE A 114 -36.20 15.90 58.43
N TYR A 115 -37.04 15.19 57.70
CA TYR A 115 -37.22 15.35 56.26
C TYR A 115 -38.69 15.64 55.97
N CYS A 116 -38.95 16.74 55.27
CA CYS A 116 -40.28 17.07 54.79
C CYS A 116 -40.47 16.48 53.39
N GLU A 117 -41.33 15.48 53.25
CA GLU A 117 -41.60 14.81 51.97
C GLU A 117 -42.35 15.74 51.01
N THR A 118 -43.22 16.62 51.51
CA THR A 118 -43.94 17.63 50.70
C THR A 118 -43.00 18.65 50.06
N CYS A 119 -41.97 19.11 50.80
CA CYS A 119 -40.99 20.08 50.30
C CYS A 119 -39.72 19.47 49.72
N GLN A 120 -39.55 18.15 49.86
CA GLN A 120 -38.32 17.39 49.57
C GLN A 120 -37.04 17.99 50.19
N LYS A 121 -37.14 18.49 51.42
CA LYS A 121 -36.04 19.22 52.11
C LYS A 121 -35.83 18.71 53.54
N LEU A 122 -34.58 18.81 53.99
CA LEU A 122 -34.21 18.57 55.39
C LEU A 122 -34.65 19.74 56.29
N ALA A 123 -35.16 19.43 57.47
CA ALA A 123 -35.68 20.37 58.44
C ALA A 123 -35.09 20.10 59.85
N CYS A 124 -34.77 21.17 60.58
CA CYS A 124 -34.38 21.09 62.00
C CYS A 124 -35.58 21.34 62.92
N ARG A 125 -35.41 21.10 64.23
CA ARG A 125 -36.48 21.27 65.23
C ARG A 125 -37.12 22.67 65.22
N LYS A 126 -36.35 23.71 64.87
CA LYS A 126 -36.87 25.10 64.76
C LYS A 126 -37.64 25.35 63.45
N CYS A 127 -37.33 24.62 62.38
CA CYS A 127 -38.04 24.72 61.11
C CYS A 127 -39.43 24.06 61.17
N LEU A 128 -39.62 23.03 61.99
CA LEU A 128 -40.90 22.29 62.07
C LEU A 128 -42.11 23.17 62.42
N PRO A 129 -42.13 23.95 63.52
CA PRO A 129 -43.33 24.71 63.88
C PRO A 129 -43.55 25.95 63.00
N LYS A 130 -42.51 26.47 62.35
CA LYS A 130 -42.57 27.70 61.54
C LYS A 130 -42.85 27.43 60.07
N ASP A 131 -42.06 26.57 59.44
CA ASP A 131 -42.02 26.38 57.99
C ASP A 131 -42.59 25.02 57.55
N HIS A 132 -42.56 23.99 58.42
CA HIS A 132 -42.95 22.61 58.08
C HIS A 132 -43.94 22.03 59.10
N ARG A 133 -45.05 22.75 59.33
CA ARG A 133 -46.07 22.34 60.29
C ARG A 133 -46.68 21.01 59.89
N LYS A 134 -46.78 20.07 60.83
CA LYS A 134 -47.29 18.70 60.59
C LYS A 134 -48.70 18.64 59.99
N LYS A 135 -49.52 19.67 60.20
CA LYS A 135 -50.87 19.78 59.59
C LYS A 135 -50.82 20.05 58.08
N ASP A 136 -49.80 20.79 57.63
CA ASP A 136 -49.69 21.29 56.25
C ASP A 136 -48.62 20.54 55.44
N HIS A 137 -47.73 19.80 56.12
CA HIS A 137 -46.58 19.12 55.53
C HIS A 137 -46.41 17.72 56.09
N GLN A 138 -46.10 16.77 55.21
CA GLN A 138 -45.67 15.43 55.61
C GLN A 138 -44.21 15.47 56.04
N VAL A 139 -43.96 15.20 57.31
CA VAL A 139 -42.64 15.23 57.92
C VAL A 139 -42.35 13.92 58.61
N ILE A 140 -41.19 13.34 58.29
CA ILE A 140 -40.66 12.12 58.91
C ILE A 140 -39.25 12.37 59.45
N VAL A 141 -38.75 11.45 60.27
CA VAL A 141 -37.35 11.52 60.73
C VAL A 141 -36.42 11.25 59.55
N ALA A 142 -35.38 12.05 59.39
CA ALA A 142 -34.47 11.97 58.25
C ALA A 142 -33.78 10.58 58.12
N SER A 143 -33.52 9.91 59.25
CA SER A 143 -32.99 8.54 59.25
C SER A 143 -33.97 7.54 58.62
N LEU A 144 -35.28 7.66 58.91
CA LEU A 144 -36.31 6.81 58.33
C LEU A 144 -36.55 7.13 56.85
N ALA A 145 -36.53 8.41 56.47
CA ALA A 145 -36.56 8.85 55.08
C ALA A 145 -35.41 8.25 54.28
N SER A 146 -34.20 8.31 54.84
CA SER A 146 -32.98 7.75 54.24
C SER A 146 -33.14 6.25 53.98
N VAL A 147 -33.65 5.48 54.94
CA VAL A 147 -33.90 4.05 54.74
C VAL A 147 -34.95 3.81 53.64
N LYS A 148 -36.09 4.50 53.69
CA LYS A 148 -37.18 4.39 52.70
C LYS A 148 -36.71 4.66 51.28
N TYR A 149 -36.02 5.78 51.04
CA TYR A 149 -35.58 6.15 49.70
C TYR A 149 -34.37 5.33 49.23
N LYS A 150 -33.50 4.87 50.14
CA LYS A 150 -32.46 3.89 49.78
C LYS A 150 -33.07 2.59 49.28
N GLN A 151 -34.11 2.08 49.94
CA GLN A 151 -34.82 0.89 49.49
C GLN A 151 -35.53 1.11 48.15
N ALA A 152 -36.18 2.26 47.95
CA ALA A 152 -36.79 2.60 46.67
C ALA A 152 -35.75 2.64 45.54
N LEU A 153 -34.57 3.24 45.77
CA LEU A 153 -33.47 3.26 44.80
C LEU A 153 -32.92 1.88 44.46
N GLN A 154 -32.90 0.95 45.42
CA GLN A 154 -32.46 -0.43 45.16
C GLN A 154 -33.29 -1.11 44.06
N GLN A 155 -34.59 -0.81 43.96
CA GLN A 155 -35.44 -1.37 42.91
C GLN A 155 -35.06 -0.83 41.52
N TYR A 156 -34.78 0.47 41.41
CA TYR A 156 -34.30 1.07 40.16
C TYR A 156 -32.94 0.53 39.73
N PHE A 157 -32.05 0.23 40.68
CA PHE A 157 -30.74 -0.34 40.36
C PHE A 157 -30.82 -1.69 39.66
N VAL A 158 -31.82 -2.51 39.95
CA VAL A 158 -31.98 -3.82 39.28
C VAL A 158 -32.29 -3.62 37.81
N ALA A 159 -33.32 -2.81 37.50
CA ALA A 159 -33.70 -2.54 36.11
C ALA A 159 -32.59 -1.80 35.33
N PHE A 160 -31.91 -0.86 35.99
CA PHE A 160 -30.86 -0.07 35.35
C PHE A 160 -29.59 -0.88 35.07
N LYS A 161 -29.23 -1.84 35.93
CA LYS A 161 -28.14 -2.79 35.66
C LYS A 161 -28.39 -3.61 34.41
N GLU A 162 -29.63 -4.05 34.21
CA GLU A 162 -29.98 -4.86 33.04
C GLU A 162 -30.01 -4.00 31.77
N ASN A 163 -30.44 -2.74 31.87
CA ASN A 163 -30.29 -1.78 30.78
C ASN A 163 -28.81 -1.58 30.38
N ILE A 164 -27.92 -1.40 31.35
CA ILE A 164 -26.46 -1.26 31.10
C ILE A 164 -25.93 -2.50 30.36
N LYS A 165 -26.25 -3.71 30.84
CA LYS A 165 -25.81 -4.95 30.19
C LYS A 165 -26.28 -5.05 28.74
N MET A 166 -27.52 -4.65 28.44
CA MET A 166 -28.03 -4.66 27.06
C MET A 166 -27.25 -3.69 26.17
N LEU A 167 -26.96 -2.48 26.66
CA LEU A 167 -26.16 -1.50 25.93
C LEU A 167 -24.72 -1.98 25.72
N GLU A 168 -24.11 -2.62 26.71
CA GLU A 168 -22.77 -3.24 26.57
C GLU A 168 -22.76 -4.33 25.49
N GLN A 169 -23.80 -5.17 25.44
CA GLN A 169 -23.94 -6.19 24.40
C GLN A 169 -24.14 -5.59 23.01
N ASP A 170 -24.99 -4.56 22.88
CA ASP A 170 -25.20 -3.91 21.59
C ASP A 170 -23.94 -3.16 21.13
N LEU A 171 -23.15 -2.60 22.04
CA LEU A 171 -21.85 -2.00 21.73
C LEU A 171 -20.88 -3.04 21.14
N ILE A 172 -20.85 -4.26 21.70
CA ILE A 172 -20.04 -5.36 21.16
C ILE A 172 -20.49 -5.69 19.74
N LYS A 173 -21.81 -5.90 19.51
CA LYS A 173 -22.36 -6.22 18.18
C LYS A 173 -22.00 -5.18 17.13
N VAL A 174 -22.14 -3.89 17.47
CA VAL A 174 -21.79 -2.80 16.54
C VAL A 174 -20.29 -2.78 16.25
N THR A 175 -19.46 -3.08 17.25
CA THR A 175 -18.00 -3.14 17.09
C THR A 175 -17.61 -4.31 16.17
N GLU A 176 -18.20 -5.48 16.35
CA GLU A 176 -18.00 -6.65 15.50
C GLU A 176 -18.44 -6.39 14.05
N ALA A 177 -19.63 -5.81 13.86
CA ALA A 177 -20.14 -5.45 12.53
C ALA A 177 -19.22 -4.44 11.82
N LYS A 178 -18.66 -3.48 12.55
CA LYS A 178 -17.67 -2.54 12.02
C LYS A 178 -16.40 -3.26 11.57
N GLN A 179 -15.88 -4.19 12.39
CA GLN A 179 -14.68 -4.96 12.05
C GLN A 179 -14.89 -5.88 10.84
N GLU A 180 -16.08 -6.46 10.72
CA GLU A 180 -16.47 -7.26 9.56
C GLU A 180 -16.51 -6.40 8.28
N LEU A 181 -17.13 -5.21 8.36
CA LEU A 181 -17.15 -4.25 7.25
C LEU A 181 -15.73 -3.86 6.82
N ASP A 182 -14.88 -3.48 7.76
CA ASP A 182 -13.49 -3.09 7.48
C ASP A 182 -12.71 -4.23 6.80
N SER A 183 -12.92 -5.46 7.29
CA SER A 183 -12.30 -6.67 6.72
C SER A 183 -12.82 -6.97 5.31
N HIS A 184 -14.12 -6.84 5.09
CA HIS A 184 -14.75 -7.06 3.79
C HIS A 184 -14.34 -6.02 2.75
N VAL A 185 -14.29 -4.74 3.14
CA VAL A 185 -13.82 -3.64 2.28
C VAL A 185 -12.35 -3.84 1.94
N THR A 186 -11.50 -4.12 2.92
CA THR A 186 -10.07 -4.37 2.69
C THR A 186 -9.85 -5.56 1.75
N GLY A 187 -10.59 -6.65 1.96
CA GLY A 187 -10.56 -7.82 1.09
C GLY A 187 -11.01 -7.51 -0.34
N SER A 188 -12.07 -6.72 -0.50
CA SER A 188 -12.60 -6.32 -1.82
C SER A 188 -11.63 -5.41 -2.57
N VAL A 189 -11.04 -4.42 -1.89
CA VAL A 189 -10.00 -3.54 -2.47
C VAL A 189 -8.80 -4.35 -2.92
N ARG A 190 -8.34 -5.33 -2.12
CA ARG A 190 -7.25 -6.23 -2.50
C ARG A 190 -7.57 -7.04 -3.75
N LYS A 191 -8.80 -7.56 -3.88
CA LYS A 191 -9.22 -8.30 -5.08
C LYS A 191 -9.16 -7.42 -6.33
N VAL A 192 -9.60 -6.16 -6.25
CA VAL A 192 -9.50 -5.19 -7.35
C VAL A 192 -8.03 -4.97 -7.74
N TRP A 193 -7.15 -4.75 -6.76
CA TRP A 193 -5.72 -4.56 -7.04
C TRP A 193 -5.07 -5.80 -7.66
N SER A 194 -5.38 -7.00 -7.15
CA SER A 194 -4.87 -8.26 -7.73
C SER A 194 -5.30 -8.40 -9.18
N ARG A 195 -6.59 -8.18 -9.47
CA ARG A 195 -7.11 -8.33 -10.83
C ARG A 195 -6.50 -7.30 -11.79
N ALA A 196 -6.33 -6.06 -11.34
CA ALA A 196 -5.65 -5.03 -12.14
C ALA A 196 -4.19 -5.41 -12.42
N ALA A 197 -3.46 -5.92 -11.42
CA ALA A 197 -2.08 -6.35 -11.58
C ALA A 197 -1.94 -7.53 -12.56
N GLU A 198 -2.85 -8.51 -12.51
CA GLU A 198 -2.91 -9.63 -13.46
C GLU A 198 -3.10 -9.13 -14.90
N LEU A 199 -4.10 -8.28 -15.13
CA LEU A 199 -4.36 -7.72 -16.46
C LEU A 199 -3.17 -6.92 -16.99
N ILE A 200 -2.52 -6.11 -16.15
CA ILE A 200 -1.31 -5.38 -16.52
C ILE A 200 -0.18 -6.35 -16.88
N ALA A 201 0.00 -7.43 -16.12
CA ALA A 201 1.02 -8.44 -16.38
C ALA A 201 0.77 -9.16 -17.71
N GLU A 202 -0.49 -9.53 -18.01
CA GLU A 202 -0.89 -10.13 -19.29
C GLU A 202 -0.59 -9.19 -20.47
N VAL A 203 -0.96 -7.91 -20.37
CA VAL A 203 -0.65 -6.90 -21.39
C VAL A 203 0.86 -6.74 -21.58
N LYS A 204 1.62 -6.65 -20.48
CA LYS A 204 3.08 -6.53 -20.52
C LYS A 204 3.76 -7.75 -21.11
N ALA A 205 3.23 -8.95 -20.86
CA ALA A 205 3.71 -10.18 -21.48
C ALA A 205 3.46 -10.17 -22.98
N LYS A 206 2.26 -9.73 -23.42
CA LYS A 206 1.92 -9.62 -24.83
C LYS A 206 2.75 -8.55 -25.55
N GLU A 207 3.00 -7.41 -24.92
CA GLU A 207 3.90 -6.36 -25.41
C GLU A 207 5.30 -6.94 -25.68
N LYS A 208 5.89 -7.64 -24.69
CA LYS A 208 7.19 -8.30 -24.86
C LYS A 208 7.19 -9.31 -26.01
N GLN A 209 6.11 -10.09 -26.16
CA GLN A 209 5.98 -11.07 -27.24
C GLN A 209 5.95 -10.39 -28.62
N LEU A 210 5.13 -9.35 -28.79
CA LEU A 210 4.98 -8.65 -30.07
C LEU A 210 6.29 -7.93 -30.46
N VAL A 211 6.94 -7.26 -29.52
CA VAL A 211 8.23 -6.60 -29.76
C VAL A 211 9.30 -7.63 -30.13
N ALA A 212 9.37 -8.76 -29.41
CA ALA A 212 10.31 -9.83 -29.74
C ALA A 212 10.04 -10.42 -31.13
N MET A 213 8.78 -10.55 -31.54
CA MET A 213 8.41 -11.01 -32.88
C MET A 213 8.91 -10.04 -33.96
N ILE A 214 8.65 -8.74 -33.81
CA ILE A 214 9.11 -7.71 -34.76
C ILE A 214 10.64 -7.75 -34.90
N ARG A 215 11.37 -7.82 -33.78
CA ARG A 215 12.85 -7.89 -33.78
C ARG A 215 13.38 -9.14 -34.46
N ARG A 216 12.73 -10.29 -34.28
CA ARG A 216 13.10 -11.53 -34.96
C ARG A 216 12.91 -11.42 -36.48
N LEU A 217 11.76 -10.89 -36.91
CA LEU A 217 11.47 -10.69 -38.33
C LEU A 217 12.44 -9.70 -38.97
N GLU A 218 12.75 -8.59 -38.28
CA GLU A 218 13.78 -7.63 -38.68
C GLU A 218 15.14 -8.34 -38.87
N GLN A 219 15.54 -9.18 -37.92
CA GLN A 219 16.83 -9.89 -37.99
C GLN A 219 16.89 -10.87 -39.17
N VAL A 220 15.81 -11.59 -39.45
CA VAL A 220 15.74 -12.51 -40.59
C VAL A 220 15.89 -11.77 -41.91
N GLU A 221 15.14 -10.68 -42.10
CA GLU A 221 15.25 -9.86 -43.32
C GLU A 221 16.62 -9.20 -43.44
N ARG A 222 17.20 -8.72 -42.33
CA ARG A 222 18.55 -8.17 -42.30
C ARG A 222 19.58 -9.18 -42.77
N SER A 223 19.57 -10.38 -42.19
CA SER A 223 20.54 -11.44 -42.58
C SER A 223 20.37 -11.87 -44.04
N ARG A 224 19.15 -11.91 -44.57
CA ARG A 224 18.90 -12.16 -46.00
C ARG A 224 19.55 -11.08 -46.88
N LEU A 225 19.40 -9.81 -46.51
CA LEU A 225 19.99 -8.69 -47.25
C LEU A 225 21.51 -8.67 -47.15
N GLU A 226 22.07 -8.94 -45.97
CA GLU A 226 23.52 -9.09 -45.76
C GLU A 226 24.10 -10.20 -46.66
N GLU A 227 23.44 -11.35 -46.75
CA GLU A 227 23.88 -12.44 -47.64
C GLU A 227 23.83 -12.04 -49.13
N GLN A 228 22.83 -11.26 -49.54
CA GLN A 228 22.77 -10.72 -50.91
C GLN A 228 23.89 -9.71 -51.16
N GLU A 229 24.18 -8.85 -50.18
CA GLU A 229 25.26 -7.87 -50.25
C GLU A 229 26.62 -8.56 -50.38
N ASP A 230 26.88 -9.57 -49.55
CA ASP A 230 28.15 -10.31 -49.55
C ASP A 230 28.37 -11.01 -50.91
N LYS A 231 27.36 -11.68 -51.46
CA LYS A 231 27.44 -12.30 -52.80
C LYS A 231 27.75 -11.27 -53.89
N ILE A 232 27.11 -10.10 -53.84
CA ILE A 232 27.39 -9.02 -54.80
C ILE A 232 28.84 -8.54 -54.64
N ARG A 233 29.29 -8.36 -53.39
CA ARG A 233 30.64 -7.89 -53.07
C ARG A 233 31.72 -8.88 -53.53
N GLU A 234 31.52 -10.16 -53.31
CA GLU A 234 32.39 -11.25 -53.76
C GLU A 234 32.53 -11.29 -55.29
N MET A 235 31.46 -11.01 -56.03
CA MET A 235 31.51 -10.95 -57.50
C MET A 235 32.07 -9.61 -58.03
N LEU A 236 31.83 -8.51 -57.30
CA LEU A 236 32.24 -7.17 -57.71
C LEU A 236 33.74 -6.95 -57.53
N GLN A 237 34.33 -7.38 -56.39
CA GLN A 237 35.74 -7.11 -56.08
C GLN A 237 36.72 -7.64 -57.15
N PRO A 238 36.64 -8.92 -57.59
CA PRO A 238 37.54 -9.45 -58.61
C PRO A 238 37.41 -8.72 -59.95
N ARG A 239 36.19 -8.33 -60.33
CA ARG A 239 35.93 -7.59 -61.59
C ARG A 239 36.53 -6.19 -61.56
N VAL A 240 36.39 -5.48 -60.44
CA VAL A 240 37.00 -4.15 -60.28
C VAL A 240 38.52 -4.24 -60.35
N GLN A 241 39.12 -5.23 -59.67
CA GLN A 241 40.57 -5.45 -59.70
C GLN A 241 41.06 -5.85 -61.09
N LEU A 242 40.34 -6.75 -61.78
CA LEU A 242 40.67 -7.17 -63.14
C LEU A 242 40.59 -6.00 -64.11
N LEU A 243 39.56 -5.15 -64.01
CA LEU A 243 39.43 -3.96 -64.84
C LEU A 243 40.59 -2.98 -64.62
N ALA A 244 41.03 -2.80 -63.37
CA ALA A 244 42.20 -1.98 -63.06
C ALA A 244 43.47 -2.54 -63.70
N LYS A 245 43.73 -3.84 -63.55
CA LYS A 245 44.87 -4.53 -64.18
C LYS A 245 44.82 -4.46 -65.72
N ALA A 246 43.63 -4.63 -66.29
CA ALA A 246 43.42 -4.56 -67.73
C ALA A 246 43.76 -3.17 -68.28
N LYS A 247 43.31 -2.11 -67.59
CA LYS A 247 43.61 -0.72 -67.96
C LYS A 247 45.09 -0.39 -67.82
N ASP A 248 45.74 -0.88 -66.76
CA ASP A 248 47.16 -0.63 -66.55
C ASP A 248 48.02 -1.31 -67.62
N LEU A 249 47.76 -2.59 -67.90
CA LEU A 249 48.41 -3.31 -68.98
C LEU A 249 48.16 -2.63 -70.34
N ALA A 250 46.92 -2.24 -70.65
CA ALA A 250 46.60 -1.63 -71.94
C ALA A 250 47.27 -0.26 -72.17
N ASN A 251 47.50 0.53 -71.10
CA ASN A 251 47.98 1.90 -71.23
C ASN A 251 49.47 2.06 -70.94
N ASN A 252 50.05 1.20 -70.10
CA ASN A 252 51.37 1.44 -69.49
C ASN A 252 52.40 0.32 -69.75
N SER A 253 52.05 -0.83 -70.35
CA SER A 253 53.01 -1.93 -70.57
C SER A 253 53.75 -1.85 -71.91
N GLU A 254 54.92 -2.49 -71.99
CA GLU A 254 55.63 -2.67 -73.24
C GLU A 254 54.89 -3.59 -74.23
N VAL A 255 55.15 -3.42 -75.53
CA VAL A 255 54.42 -4.09 -76.62
C VAL A 255 54.47 -5.62 -76.51
N THR A 256 55.61 -6.19 -76.11
CA THR A 256 55.81 -7.63 -75.97
C THR A 256 55.05 -8.21 -74.77
N ASP A 257 55.07 -7.52 -73.63
CA ASP A 257 54.37 -7.95 -72.41
C ASP A 257 52.85 -7.89 -72.60
N PHE A 258 52.36 -6.84 -73.29
CA PHE A 258 50.96 -6.73 -73.65
C PHE A 258 50.50 -7.92 -74.51
N ILE A 259 51.23 -8.25 -75.58
CA ILE A 259 50.88 -9.35 -76.48
C ILE A 259 50.91 -10.70 -75.74
N PHE A 260 51.86 -10.90 -74.82
CA PHE A 260 51.97 -12.14 -74.06
C PHE A 260 50.82 -12.33 -73.06
N LEU A 261 50.40 -11.26 -72.36
CA LEU A 261 49.37 -11.33 -71.31
C LEU A 261 47.94 -11.14 -71.82
N TYR A 262 47.76 -10.58 -73.03
CA TYR A 262 46.45 -10.31 -73.62
C TYR A 262 45.51 -11.54 -73.70
N PRO A 263 45.95 -12.74 -74.14
CA PRO A 263 45.06 -13.90 -74.23
C PRO A 263 44.50 -14.33 -72.87
N VAL A 264 45.32 -14.27 -71.82
CA VAL A 264 44.92 -14.61 -70.44
C VAL A 264 43.93 -13.57 -69.92
N LEU A 265 44.27 -12.29 -70.06
CA LEU A 265 43.41 -11.20 -69.61
C LEU A 265 42.05 -11.21 -70.31
N ARG A 266 42.04 -11.46 -71.62
CA ARG A 266 40.80 -11.59 -72.41
C ARG A 266 39.94 -12.75 -71.91
N HIS A 267 40.55 -13.90 -71.66
CA HIS A 267 39.83 -15.07 -71.14
C HIS A 267 39.20 -14.79 -69.77
N ASP A 268 39.94 -14.14 -68.86
CA ASP A 268 39.43 -13.77 -67.53
C ASP A 268 38.28 -12.77 -67.62
N LEU A 269 38.38 -11.77 -68.52
CA LEU A 269 37.31 -10.79 -68.75
C LEU A 269 36.05 -11.43 -69.32
N GLU A 270 36.19 -12.32 -70.30
CA GLU A 270 35.05 -13.04 -70.90
C GLU A 270 34.39 -13.96 -69.86
N THR A 271 35.19 -14.72 -69.09
CA THR A 271 34.68 -15.67 -68.09
C THR A 271 33.93 -14.96 -66.96
N LEU A 272 34.48 -13.87 -66.42
CA LEU A 272 33.83 -13.15 -65.34
C LEU A 272 32.63 -12.31 -65.79
N SER A 273 32.41 -12.06 -67.08
CA SER A 273 31.29 -11.24 -67.57
C SER A 273 29.95 -11.99 -67.65
N LEU A 274 29.94 -13.31 -67.47
CA LEU A 274 28.78 -14.15 -67.79
C LEU A 274 27.79 -14.38 -66.64
N SER A 275 28.11 -13.99 -65.41
CA SER A 275 27.29 -14.30 -64.23
C SER A 275 26.87 -13.04 -63.46
N PHE A 276 25.61 -12.98 -63.03
CA PHE A 276 25.13 -11.90 -62.16
C PHE A 276 24.21 -12.48 -61.09
N PRO A 277 24.31 -12.02 -59.84
CA PRO A 277 23.40 -12.46 -58.80
C PRO A 277 22.01 -11.88 -59.06
N ARG A 278 20.96 -12.63 -58.71
CA ARG A 278 19.59 -12.09 -58.65
C ARG A 278 19.43 -11.29 -57.37
N VAL A 279 19.05 -10.03 -57.50
CA VAL A 279 18.78 -9.14 -56.36
C VAL A 279 17.27 -8.98 -56.21
N THR A 280 16.78 -9.10 -54.98
CA THR A 280 15.38 -8.85 -54.64
C THR A 280 15.30 -7.66 -53.69
N GLU A 281 14.91 -6.52 -54.25
CA GLU A 281 14.83 -5.23 -53.54
C GLU A 281 13.59 -5.10 -52.65
N GLN A 282 12.60 -5.98 -52.81
CA GLN A 282 11.39 -5.98 -51.98
C GLN A 282 11.72 -6.44 -50.56
N VAL A 283 11.36 -5.59 -49.59
CA VAL A 283 11.47 -5.87 -48.16
C VAL A 283 10.07 -6.09 -47.62
N ILE A 284 9.87 -7.19 -46.89
CA ILE A 284 8.61 -7.46 -46.20
C ILE A 284 8.73 -6.84 -44.81
N LEU A 285 7.88 -5.87 -44.50
CA LEU A 285 7.99 -5.10 -43.27
C LEU A 285 7.01 -5.64 -42.22
N PRO A 286 7.47 -5.99 -41.02
CA PRO A 286 6.57 -6.25 -39.91
C PRO A 286 5.95 -4.93 -39.43
N VAL A 287 4.62 -4.83 -39.50
CA VAL A 287 3.85 -3.67 -39.08
C VAL A 287 2.93 -4.08 -37.93
N PHE A 288 2.91 -3.28 -36.87
CA PHE A 288 1.99 -3.48 -35.77
C PHE A 288 0.64 -2.85 -36.11
N GLN A 289 -0.41 -3.65 -36.08
CA GLN A 289 -1.79 -3.21 -36.25
C GLN A 289 -2.51 -3.23 -34.91
N GLU A 290 -2.86 -2.04 -34.43
CA GLU A 290 -3.56 -1.85 -33.16
C GLU A 290 -4.97 -2.47 -33.19
N SER A 291 -5.41 -3.00 -32.05
CA SER A 291 -6.79 -3.47 -31.90
C SER A 291 -7.77 -2.29 -31.93
N GLN A 292 -8.82 -2.38 -32.75
CA GLN A 292 -9.86 -1.36 -32.82
C GLN A 292 -10.93 -1.52 -31.73
N ASP A 293 -10.98 -2.68 -31.07
CA ASP A 293 -11.94 -2.96 -30.02
C ASP A 293 -11.47 -2.36 -28.68
N ARG A 294 -12.13 -1.29 -28.25
CA ARG A 294 -11.85 -0.63 -26.97
C ARG A 294 -12.51 -1.31 -25.77
N ALA A 295 -13.42 -2.27 -26.00
CA ALA A 295 -14.10 -2.99 -24.92
C ALA A 295 -13.26 -4.17 -24.38
N VAL A 296 -12.30 -4.67 -25.18
CA VAL A 296 -11.39 -5.75 -24.81
C VAL A 296 -9.97 -5.20 -24.66
N ILE A 297 -9.25 -5.62 -23.62
CA ILE A 297 -7.84 -5.29 -23.46
C ILE A 297 -7.04 -6.14 -24.45
N SER A 298 -6.85 -5.62 -25.66
CA SER A 298 -6.07 -6.25 -26.73
C SER A 298 -5.12 -5.24 -27.34
N LEU A 299 -3.83 -5.59 -27.45
CA LEU A 299 -2.86 -4.74 -28.12
C LEU A 299 -3.07 -4.75 -29.64
N GLY A 300 -3.47 -5.89 -30.21
CA GLY A 300 -3.51 -6.11 -31.65
C GLY A 300 -2.49 -7.16 -32.08
N GLU A 301 -2.04 -7.08 -33.33
CA GLU A 301 -1.19 -8.09 -33.95
C GLU A 301 -0.11 -7.51 -34.86
N VAL A 302 0.89 -8.31 -35.18
CA VAL A 302 1.92 -7.96 -36.16
C VAL A 302 1.51 -8.56 -37.49
N VAL A 303 1.29 -7.71 -38.48
CA VAL A 303 1.00 -8.08 -39.87
C VAL A 303 2.20 -7.78 -40.75
N MET A 304 2.34 -8.53 -41.84
CA MET A 304 3.41 -8.29 -42.81
C MET A 304 2.89 -7.39 -43.92
N GLU A 305 3.49 -6.21 -44.08
CA GLU A 305 3.19 -5.28 -45.16
C GLU A 305 4.20 -5.48 -46.30
N GLY A 306 3.68 -5.73 -47.51
CA GLY A 306 4.47 -6.05 -48.70
C GLY A 306 3.63 -6.82 -49.71
N SER A 307 3.94 -6.70 -51.01
CA SER A 307 3.27 -7.48 -52.05
C SER A 307 3.68 -8.95 -51.95
N TRP A 308 2.86 -9.79 -51.33
CA TRP A 308 2.96 -11.24 -51.47
C TRP A 308 2.85 -11.58 -52.96
N LYS A 309 3.97 -11.87 -53.59
CA LYS A 309 3.94 -12.43 -54.94
C LYS A 309 3.56 -13.88 -54.77
N LEU A 310 2.39 -14.26 -55.27
CA LEU A 310 2.00 -15.66 -55.42
C LEU A 310 3.11 -16.35 -56.23
N CYS A 311 3.97 -17.09 -55.54
CA CYS A 311 5.08 -17.76 -56.19
C CYS A 311 4.55 -18.92 -57.03
N ARG A 312 3.65 -19.73 -56.46
CA ARG A 312 3.02 -20.89 -57.11
C ARG A 312 1.67 -21.23 -56.47
N THR A 313 0.79 -21.83 -57.25
CA THR A 313 -0.42 -22.50 -56.81
C THR A 313 -0.27 -24.00 -57.04
N PHE A 314 -0.76 -24.81 -56.09
CA PHE A 314 -0.82 -26.26 -56.22
C PHE A 314 -2.27 -26.67 -56.41
N ASP A 315 -2.71 -26.82 -57.65
CA ASP A 315 -4.09 -27.19 -57.98
C ASP A 315 -4.30 -28.71 -57.86
N ASN A 316 -4.19 -29.21 -56.63
CA ASN A 316 -4.19 -30.64 -56.34
C ASN A 316 -5.48 -31.08 -55.63
N LEU A 317 -6.66 -30.73 -56.14
CA LEU A 317 -7.92 -31.13 -55.49
C LEU A 317 -8.20 -32.65 -55.64
N GLY A 318 -8.44 -33.35 -54.53
CA GLY A 318 -8.85 -34.77 -54.53
C GLY A 318 -8.35 -35.59 -53.35
N SER A 319 -8.46 -36.92 -53.46
CA SER A 319 -8.07 -37.90 -52.43
C SER A 319 -6.93 -38.83 -52.86
N GLY A 320 -6.27 -38.52 -53.99
CA GLY A 320 -5.09 -39.25 -54.47
C GLY A 320 -3.80 -38.78 -53.82
N GLN A 321 -2.69 -39.46 -54.11
CA GLN A 321 -1.36 -39.09 -53.61
C GLN A 321 -1.00 -37.66 -54.05
N GLY A 322 -0.56 -36.83 -53.10
CA GLY A 322 -0.27 -35.40 -53.34
C GLY A 322 -1.50 -34.50 -53.53
N LYS A 323 -2.72 -35.01 -53.31
CA LYS A 323 -3.97 -34.24 -53.42
C LYS A 323 -4.59 -33.87 -52.07
N PHE A 324 -5.34 -32.78 -52.09
CA PHE A 324 -5.98 -32.16 -50.95
C PHE A 324 -7.50 -32.07 -51.11
N LYS A 325 -8.22 -32.36 -50.02
CA LYS A 325 -9.66 -32.13 -49.95
C LYS A 325 -10.01 -30.96 -49.01
N ALA A 326 -9.26 -30.77 -47.93
CA ALA A 326 -9.34 -29.57 -47.09
C ALA A 326 -8.02 -29.28 -46.38
N ALA A 327 -7.10 -28.61 -47.09
CA ALA A 327 -5.87 -28.09 -46.50
C ALA A 327 -6.20 -27.01 -45.46
N ARG A 328 -5.78 -27.20 -44.20
CA ARG A 328 -6.08 -26.28 -43.09
C ARG A 328 -4.86 -25.74 -42.35
N GLY A 329 -3.71 -26.36 -42.52
CA GLY A 329 -2.47 -25.94 -41.90
C GLY A 329 -1.29 -26.19 -42.82
N ILE A 330 -0.31 -25.29 -42.77
CA ILE A 330 0.95 -25.38 -43.52
C ILE A 330 2.10 -25.12 -42.55
N ALA A 331 3.16 -25.90 -42.65
CA ALA A 331 4.37 -25.75 -41.86
C ALA A 331 5.60 -26.04 -42.73
N ALA A 332 6.70 -25.36 -42.45
CA ALA A 332 8.01 -25.80 -42.94
C ALA A 332 8.46 -26.99 -42.07
N ALA A 333 8.85 -28.11 -42.68
CA ALA A 333 9.22 -29.32 -41.96
C ALA A 333 10.74 -29.45 -41.80
N GLU A 334 11.47 -29.39 -42.91
CA GLU A 334 12.94 -29.44 -43.02
C GLU A 334 13.40 -28.42 -44.08
N PRO A 335 14.73 -28.12 -44.22
CA PRO A 335 15.21 -27.30 -45.32
C PRO A 335 14.65 -27.81 -46.64
N ASP A 336 13.98 -26.93 -47.38
CA ASP A 336 13.31 -27.20 -48.64
C ASP A 336 12.06 -28.12 -48.61
N GLU A 337 11.39 -28.24 -47.46
CA GLU A 337 10.14 -29.02 -47.35
C GLU A 337 8.95 -28.26 -46.73
N ILE A 338 7.77 -28.55 -47.27
CA ILE A 338 6.49 -27.97 -46.87
C ILE A 338 5.54 -29.10 -46.47
N ALA A 339 5.11 -29.12 -45.22
CA ALA A 339 4.08 -30.03 -44.72
C ALA A 339 2.72 -29.33 -44.72
N VAL A 340 1.72 -29.97 -45.34
CA VAL A 340 0.35 -29.46 -45.43
C VAL A 340 -0.60 -30.45 -44.77
N ALA A 341 -1.33 -30.00 -43.75
CA ALA A 341 -2.34 -30.80 -43.07
C ALA A 341 -3.66 -30.80 -43.84
N ASP A 342 -4.08 -31.96 -44.32
CA ASP A 342 -5.38 -32.19 -44.94
C ASP A 342 -6.33 -32.86 -43.95
N TRP A 343 -7.26 -32.07 -43.44
CA TRP A 343 -8.24 -32.53 -42.45
C TRP A 343 -9.10 -33.66 -43.02
N PHE A 344 -9.60 -33.52 -44.24
CA PHE A 344 -10.63 -34.41 -44.77
C PHE A 344 -10.06 -35.77 -45.17
N ASN A 345 -8.81 -35.80 -45.62
CA ASN A 345 -8.10 -37.03 -45.94
C ASN A 345 -7.36 -37.61 -44.70
N GLY A 346 -7.39 -36.92 -43.55
CA GLY A 346 -6.78 -37.40 -42.31
C GLY A 346 -5.28 -37.61 -42.42
N GLN A 347 -4.58 -36.74 -43.15
CA GLN A 347 -3.17 -36.91 -43.48
C GLN A 347 -2.41 -35.59 -43.44
N VAL A 348 -1.11 -35.67 -43.21
CA VAL A 348 -0.16 -34.59 -43.46
C VAL A 348 0.64 -34.95 -44.70
N VAL A 349 0.62 -34.09 -45.70
CA VAL A 349 1.28 -34.31 -46.99
C VAL A 349 2.52 -33.42 -47.07
N ILE A 350 3.67 -34.01 -47.39
CA ILE A 350 4.97 -33.34 -47.47
C ILE A 350 5.31 -33.10 -48.94
N PHE A 351 5.70 -31.87 -49.25
CA PHE A 351 6.15 -31.42 -50.56
C PHE A 351 7.56 -30.85 -50.48
N ASP A 352 8.26 -30.83 -51.60
CA ASP A 352 9.43 -29.97 -51.75
C ASP A 352 9.04 -28.50 -52.00
N THR A 353 10.01 -27.59 -51.97
CA THR A 353 9.81 -26.17 -52.32
C THR A 353 9.41 -25.93 -53.78
N GLN A 354 9.49 -26.94 -54.64
CA GLN A 354 9.03 -26.88 -56.03
C GLN A 354 7.56 -27.29 -56.18
N GLY A 355 6.94 -27.87 -55.15
CA GLY A 355 5.56 -28.37 -55.17
C GLY A 355 5.39 -29.82 -55.57
N GLN A 356 6.48 -30.60 -55.62
CA GLN A 356 6.40 -32.03 -55.88
C GLN A 356 6.09 -32.77 -54.59
N PHE A 357 5.13 -33.68 -54.67
CA PHE A 357 4.81 -34.57 -53.56
C PHE A 357 6.03 -35.42 -53.20
N LYS A 358 6.41 -35.41 -51.93
CA LYS A 358 7.49 -36.24 -51.38
C LYS A 358 6.93 -37.41 -50.60
N ASP A 359 6.09 -37.15 -49.60
CA ASP A 359 5.57 -38.18 -48.71
C ASP A 359 4.21 -37.80 -48.10
N SER A 360 3.55 -38.75 -47.44
CA SER A 360 2.31 -38.52 -46.68
C SER A 360 2.31 -39.31 -45.38
N ILE A 361 2.06 -38.62 -44.28
CA ILE A 361 1.87 -39.20 -42.95
C ILE A 361 0.38 -39.34 -42.70
N ALA A 362 -0.12 -40.57 -42.61
CA ALA A 362 -1.49 -40.84 -42.20
C ALA A 362 -1.66 -40.52 -40.70
N VAL A 363 -2.58 -39.63 -40.38
CA VAL A 363 -2.96 -39.34 -39.00
C VAL A 363 -4.09 -40.29 -38.63
N LEU A 364 -3.74 -41.43 -38.05
CA LEU A 364 -4.73 -42.35 -37.47
C LEU A 364 -5.49 -41.58 -36.38
N ALA A 365 -6.76 -41.27 -36.64
CA ALA A 365 -7.65 -40.67 -35.66
C ALA A 365 -7.75 -41.61 -34.44
N SER A 366 -7.03 -41.29 -33.37
CA SER A 366 -7.25 -41.90 -32.07
C SER A 366 -8.62 -41.43 -31.58
N LYS A 367 -9.61 -42.34 -31.68
CA LYS A 367 -10.95 -42.30 -31.07
C LYS A 367 -11.67 -40.94 -31.12
N SER A 368 -12.67 -40.87 -32.00
CA SER A 368 -13.71 -39.85 -32.03
C SER A 368 -14.23 -39.49 -30.62
N TYR A 369 -13.88 -38.30 -30.11
CA TYR A 369 -14.73 -37.65 -29.13
C TYR A 369 -15.92 -37.08 -29.89
N LYS A 370 -17.10 -37.71 -29.73
CA LYS A 370 -18.37 -37.05 -30.05
C LYS A 370 -18.45 -35.81 -29.17
N VAL A 371 -18.28 -34.64 -29.75
CA VAL A 371 -18.65 -33.38 -29.11
C VAL A 371 -20.17 -33.28 -29.22
N ASP A 372 -20.85 -33.50 -28.10
CA ASP A 372 -22.29 -33.31 -27.99
C ASP A 372 -22.56 -31.80 -27.88
N PHE A 373 -23.26 -31.23 -28.87
CA PHE A 373 -23.50 -29.79 -29.00
C PHE A 373 -24.67 -29.27 -28.15
N ASN A 374 -25.08 -29.99 -27.10
CA ASN A 374 -26.32 -29.72 -26.34
C ASN A 374 -26.12 -29.43 -24.85
N LEU A 375 -25.08 -28.68 -24.46
CA LEU A 375 -24.96 -28.17 -23.08
C LEU A 375 -24.57 -26.68 -23.07
N PHE A 376 -25.42 -25.86 -23.69
CA PHE A 376 -25.63 -24.47 -23.28
C PHE A 376 -27.13 -24.20 -23.20
N THR A 377 -27.72 -24.52 -22.05
CA THR A 377 -28.98 -23.94 -21.60
C THR A 377 -28.94 -23.82 -20.08
N LEU A 378 -28.92 -22.56 -19.64
CA LEU A 378 -29.15 -21.96 -18.31
C LEU A 378 -28.11 -22.21 -17.21
#